data_AF-A0A1M6CFV5-F1
#
_entry.id   AF-A0A1M6CFV5-F1
#
_cell.length_a   1.000
_cell.length_b   1.000
_cell.length_c   1.000
_cell.angle_alpha   90.00
_cell.angle_beta   90.00
_cell.angle_gamma   90.00
#
_symmetry.space_group_name_H-M   'P 1'
#
loop_
_entity.id
_entity.type
_entity.pdbx_description
1 polymer ?
#
loop_
_entity_poly.entity_id
_entity_poly.type
_entity_poly.pdbx_seq_one_letter_code
_entity_poly.pdbx_strand_id
1 'polypeptide(L)'
;MQCGGSDGFSGLSANPALGVAMDILIRHGGTAILSETCEIFGVEHTLTARAASPAVGQKLVDRMNWWLTYNEGRNTQINGRVSPGNNAGGLTTCWRSRWAGRRRAAHRR
;
A
#
# COMPACT_ATOMS: atom_id res chain seq x y z
N MET A 1 -8.46 -0.73 -4.88
CA MET A 1 -7.57 -1.90 -4.93
C MET A 1 -7.16 -2.29 -3.53
N GLN A 2 -7.31 -3.57 -3.22
CA GLN A 2 -6.93 -4.22 -1.98
C GLN A 2 -6.51 -5.67 -2.29
N CYS A 3 -5.84 -6.31 -1.35
CA CYS A 3 -5.53 -7.73 -1.34
C CYS A 3 -6.45 -8.43 -0.34
N GLY A 4 -6.82 -9.68 -0.62
CA GLY A 4 -7.47 -10.54 0.37
C GLY A 4 -6.43 -11.18 1.30
N GLY A 5 -5.41 -11.81 0.72
CA GLY A 5 -4.24 -12.33 1.40
C GLY A 5 -3.05 -12.29 0.44
N SER A 6 -2.05 -11.48 0.74
CA SER A 6 -0.84 -11.38 -0.06
C SER A 6 0.15 -12.49 0.32
N ASP A 7 0.78 -13.07 -0.68
CA ASP A 7 1.84 -14.07 -0.52
C ASP A 7 3.18 -13.56 -1.09
N GLY A 8 4.24 -14.35 -0.93
CA GLY A 8 5.57 -14.01 -1.44
C GLY A 8 5.62 -13.73 -2.94
N PHE A 9 4.72 -14.34 -3.74
CA PHE A 9 4.66 -14.19 -5.19
C PHE A 9 3.82 -13.00 -5.63
N SER A 10 2.89 -12.54 -4.79
CA SER A 10 2.02 -11.40 -5.03
C SER A 10 2.84 -10.14 -5.30
N GLY A 11 3.91 -9.92 -4.52
CA GLY A 11 4.85 -8.83 -4.71
C GLY A 11 5.69 -8.92 -5.99
N LEU A 12 5.83 -10.11 -6.60
CA LEU A 12 6.62 -10.32 -7.80
C LEU A 12 5.78 -10.33 -9.08
N SER A 13 4.51 -10.75 -9.00
CA SER A 13 3.66 -11.02 -10.17
C SER A 13 2.42 -10.12 -10.19
N ALA A 14 1.38 -10.47 -9.41
CA ALA A 14 0.07 -9.84 -9.44
C ALA A 14 0.12 -8.35 -9.13
N ASN A 15 0.93 -7.92 -8.14
CA ASN A 15 0.98 -6.53 -7.73
C ASN A 15 1.61 -5.62 -8.80
N PRO A 16 2.78 -5.95 -9.38
CA PRO A 16 3.30 -5.23 -10.54
C PRO A 16 2.35 -5.19 -11.74
N ALA A 17 1.72 -6.33 -12.09
CA ALA A 17 0.79 -6.39 -13.20
C ALA A 17 -0.43 -5.48 -12.96
N LEU A 18 -0.95 -5.47 -11.74
CA LEU A 18 -2.04 -4.59 -11.32
C LEU A 18 -1.62 -3.11 -11.39
N GLY A 19 -0.40 -2.78 -10.99
CA GLY A 19 0.16 -1.43 -11.13
C GLY A 19 0.15 -0.94 -12.58
N VAL A 20 0.58 -1.78 -13.53
CA VAL A 20 0.57 -1.46 -14.98
C VAL A 20 -0.86 -1.34 -15.50
N ALA A 21 -1.76 -2.23 -15.10
CA ALA A 21 -3.17 -2.14 -15.50
C ALA A 21 -3.81 -0.82 -15.03
N MET A 22 -3.44 -0.33 -13.85
CA MET A 22 -3.90 0.97 -13.36
C MET A 22 -3.30 2.13 -14.14
N ASP A 23 -2.03 2.07 -14.52
CA ASP A 23 -1.42 3.09 -15.35
C ASP A 23 -2.17 3.23 -16.69
N ILE A 24 -2.55 2.11 -17.31
CA ILE A 24 -3.38 2.10 -18.52
C ILE A 24 -4.75 2.74 -18.24
N LEU A 25 -5.44 2.33 -17.16
CA LEU A 25 -6.75 2.87 -16.80
C LEU A 25 -6.71 4.39 -16.58
N ILE A 26 -5.70 4.90 -15.86
CA ILE A 26 -5.52 6.32 -15.57
C ILE A 26 -5.22 7.10 -16.85
N ARG A 27 -4.42 6.54 -17.77
CA ARG A 27 -4.14 7.16 -19.08
C ARG A 27 -5.39 7.38 -19.92
N HIS A 28 -6.40 6.55 -19.76
CA HIS A 28 -7.71 6.70 -20.42
C HIS A 28 -8.72 7.53 -19.60
N GLY A 29 -8.27 8.28 -18.58
CA GLY A 29 -9.12 9.15 -17.78
C GLY A 29 -9.82 8.45 -16.61
N GLY A 30 -9.49 7.19 -16.32
CA GLY A 30 -10.00 6.46 -15.17
C GLY A 30 -9.37 6.90 -13.85
N THR A 31 -10.01 6.55 -12.73
CA THR A 31 -9.50 6.81 -11.38
C THR A 31 -9.16 5.49 -10.67
N ALA A 32 -7.96 5.40 -10.10
CA ALA A 32 -7.55 4.27 -9.27
C ALA A 32 -7.46 4.68 -7.79
N ILE A 33 -7.94 3.82 -6.90
CA ILE A 33 -7.87 4.02 -5.45
C ILE A 33 -7.09 2.86 -4.82
N LEU A 34 -6.11 3.17 -3.98
CA LEU A 34 -5.41 2.21 -3.12
C LEU A 34 -5.92 2.37 -1.68
N SER A 35 -6.41 1.29 -1.07
CA SER A 35 -7.18 1.37 0.19
C SER A 35 -6.56 0.60 1.36
N GLU A 36 -5.31 0.12 1.23
CA GLU A 36 -4.64 -0.71 2.25
C GLU A 36 -3.65 0.09 3.08
N THR A 37 -4.17 0.94 3.97
CA THR A 37 -3.38 1.85 4.80
C THR A 37 -2.28 1.15 5.60
N CYS A 38 -2.53 -0.07 6.10
CA CYS A 38 -1.54 -0.81 6.90
C CYS A 38 -0.38 -1.36 6.05
N GLU A 39 -0.58 -1.61 4.75
CA GLU A 39 0.47 -2.10 3.84
C GLU A 39 1.23 -0.96 3.15
N ILE A 40 0.84 0.30 3.35
CA ILE A 40 1.62 1.46 2.88
C ILE A 40 2.40 2.14 4.01
N PHE A 41 2.04 1.85 5.26
CA PHE A 41 2.70 2.40 6.44
C PHE A 41 4.17 1.98 6.54
N GLY A 42 5.07 2.92 6.78
CA GLY A 42 6.53 2.80 6.72
C GLY A 42 7.15 2.83 5.31
N VAL A 43 6.36 2.89 4.23
CA VAL A 43 6.83 3.09 2.85
C VAL A 43 6.14 4.27 2.15
N GLU A 44 5.39 5.08 2.90
CA GLU A 44 4.65 6.23 2.42
C GLU A 44 5.50 7.26 1.71
N HIS A 45 6.77 7.41 2.10
CA HIS A 45 7.73 8.29 1.44
C HIS A 45 7.87 7.96 -0.05
N THR A 46 7.66 6.69 -0.43
CA THR A 46 7.67 6.27 -1.83
C THR A 46 6.43 6.70 -2.61
N LEU A 47 5.31 6.97 -1.91
CA LEU A 47 4.07 7.49 -2.48
C LEU A 47 4.04 9.02 -2.46
N THR A 48 4.52 9.66 -1.38
CA THR A 48 4.62 11.12 -1.30
C THR A 48 5.60 11.68 -2.32
N ALA A 49 6.67 10.96 -2.64
CA ALA A 49 7.59 11.29 -3.74
C ALA A 49 6.92 11.29 -5.13
N ARG A 50 5.75 10.65 -5.29
CA ARG A 50 4.95 10.61 -6.53
C ARG A 50 3.71 11.50 -6.46
N ALA A 51 3.52 12.23 -5.36
CA ALA A 51 2.36 13.08 -5.20
C ALA A 51 2.38 14.22 -6.22
N ALA A 52 1.18 14.63 -6.68
CA ALA A 52 1.06 15.71 -7.66
C ALA A 52 1.56 17.07 -7.13
N SER A 53 1.58 17.26 -5.81
CA SER A 53 2.15 18.43 -5.15
C SER A 53 2.56 18.10 -3.71
N PRO A 54 3.43 18.91 -3.08
CA PRO A 54 3.79 18.75 -1.67
C PRO A 54 2.57 18.77 -0.75
N ALA A 55 1.58 19.62 -1.04
CA ALA A 55 0.34 19.69 -0.26
C ALA A 55 -0.47 18.38 -0.32
N VAL A 56 -0.49 17.68 -1.45
CA VAL A 56 -1.14 16.35 -1.57
C VAL A 56 -0.35 15.29 -0.80
N GLY A 57 0.99 15.33 -0.88
CA GLY A 57 1.86 14.47 -0.09
C GLY A 57 1.64 14.65 1.42
N GLN A 58 1.54 15.90 1.87
CA GLN A 58 1.28 16.22 3.28
C GLN A 58 -0.07 15.68 3.76
N LYS A 59 -1.14 15.82 2.95
CA LYS A 59 -2.46 15.24 3.27
C LYS A 59 -2.41 13.72 3.49
N LEU A 60 -1.55 13.00 2.74
CA LEU A 60 -1.35 11.57 2.95
C LEU A 60 -0.68 11.30 4.31
N VAL A 61 0.39 12.03 4.62
CA VAL A 61 1.11 11.95 5.92
C VAL A 61 0.17 12.22 7.08
N ASP A 62 -0.59 13.32 7.01
CA ASP A 62 -1.55 13.70 8.04
C ASP A 62 -2.62 12.62 8.24
N ARG A 63 -3.09 12.01 7.15
CA ARG A 63 -4.07 10.92 7.21
C ARG A 63 -3.50 9.68 7.89
N MET A 64 -2.23 9.34 7.68
CA MET A 64 -1.59 8.22 8.36
C MET A 64 -1.36 8.51 9.84
N ASN A 65 -0.93 9.72 10.19
CA ASN A 65 -0.80 10.13 11.60
C ASN A 65 -2.14 10.06 12.32
N TRP A 66 -3.21 10.56 11.69
CA TRP A 66 -4.57 10.41 12.22
C TRP A 66 -4.96 8.94 12.39
N TRP A 67 -4.61 8.08 11.42
CA TRP A 67 -4.90 6.64 11.49
C TRP A 67 -4.17 5.94 12.64
N LEU A 68 -2.94 6.37 12.97
CA LEU A 68 -2.20 5.87 14.14
C LEU A 68 -2.94 6.19 15.43
N THR A 69 -3.29 7.46 15.64
CA THR A 69 -4.03 7.91 16.82
C THR A 69 -5.38 7.21 16.92
N TYR A 70 -6.09 7.09 15.79
CA TYR A 70 -7.38 6.38 15.75
C TYR A 70 -7.26 4.90 16.13
N ASN A 71 -6.11 4.26 15.88
CA ASN A 71 -5.91 2.84 16.15
C ASN A 71 -5.09 2.55 17.41
N GLU A 72 -4.83 3.54 18.24
CA GLU A 72 -4.24 3.32 19.56
C GLU A 72 -5.06 2.29 20.35
N GLY A 73 -4.38 1.29 20.91
CA GLY A 73 -5.00 0.17 21.62
C GLY A 73 -5.69 -0.88 20.74
N ARG A 74 -5.68 -0.76 19.41
CA ARG A 74 -6.28 -1.73 18.46
C ARG A 74 -5.22 -2.55 17.73
N ASN A 75 -5.49 -3.83 17.48
CA ASN A 75 -4.58 -4.72 16.74
C ASN A 75 -4.73 -4.55 15.21
N THR A 76 -4.18 -3.46 14.67
CA THR A 76 -4.34 -3.07 13.25
C THR A 76 -3.18 -3.45 12.33
N GLN A 77 -2.35 -4.42 12.72
CA GLN A 77 -1.19 -4.89 11.91
C GLN A 77 -0.13 -3.79 11.62
N ILE A 78 -0.23 -2.65 12.31
CA ILE A 78 0.77 -1.56 12.27
C ILE A 78 1.90 -1.80 13.29
N ASN A 79 1.68 -2.72 14.23
CA ASN A 79 2.60 -3.13 15.31
C ASN A 79 3.69 -4.13 14.85
N GLY A 80 3.98 -4.20 13.55
CA GLY A 80 4.99 -5.12 12.99
C GLY A 80 4.54 -6.58 12.87
N ARG A 81 3.29 -6.90 13.23
CA ARG A 81 2.69 -8.21 12.97
C ARG A 81 2.07 -8.24 11.58
N VAL A 82 2.02 -9.43 11.01
CA VAL A 82 1.43 -9.70 9.70
C VAL A 82 0.13 -10.48 9.90
N SER A 83 -0.87 -10.21 9.05
CA SER A 83 -2.16 -10.91 9.12
C SER A 83 -1.95 -12.43 8.97
N PRO A 84 -2.80 -13.27 9.59
CA PRO A 84 -2.66 -14.73 9.51
C PRO A 84 -2.60 -15.26 8.07
N GLY A 85 -3.40 -14.69 7.16
CA GLY A 85 -3.40 -15.05 5.74
C GLY A 85 -2.10 -14.69 5.02
N ASN A 86 -1.52 -13.52 5.32
CA ASN A 86 -0.24 -13.11 4.72
C ASN A 86 0.93 -13.94 5.28
N ASN A 87 0.87 -14.33 6.55
CA ASN A 87 1.88 -15.20 7.17
C ASN A 87 1.84 -16.61 6.56
N ALA A 88 0.64 -17.17 6.35
CA ALA A 88 0.45 -18.43 5.62
C ALA A 88 0.93 -18.34 4.16
N GLY A 89 0.79 -17.17 3.53
CA GLY A 89 1.35 -16.86 2.20
C GLY A 89 2.87 -16.62 2.17
N GLY A 90 3.57 -16.81 3.29
CA GLY A 90 5.03 -16.67 3.36
C GLY A 90 5.54 -15.24 3.41
N LEU A 91 4.66 -14.23 3.63
CA LEU A 91 5.07 -12.87 4.01
C LEU A 91 5.29 -12.81 5.52
N THR A 92 6.39 -13.41 5.94
CA THR A 92 6.72 -13.59 7.37
C THR A 92 7.13 -12.29 8.08
N THR A 93 7.47 -11.22 7.34
CA THR A 93 7.87 -9.92 7.89
C THR A 93 6.99 -8.80 7.37
N CYS A 94 6.60 -7.87 8.26
CA CYS A 94 5.75 -6.72 7.94
C CYS A 94 6.32 -5.87 6.78
N TRP A 95 7.65 -5.78 6.71
CA TRP A 95 8.35 -5.15 5.59
C TRP A 95 7.98 -5.74 4.22
N ARG A 96 7.96 -7.07 4.07
CA ARG A 96 7.66 -7.71 2.78
C ARG A 96 6.24 -7.41 2.31
N SER A 97 5.28 -7.37 3.24
CA SER A 97 3.91 -6.93 2.94
C SER A 97 3.88 -5.48 2.48
N ARG A 98 4.65 -4.58 3.12
CA ARG A 98 4.73 -3.17 2.72
C ARG A 98 5.27 -2.97 1.30
N TRP A 99 6.30 -3.74 0.94
CA TRP A 99 6.84 -3.72 -0.42
C TRP A 99 5.87 -4.24 -1.47
N ALA A 100 5.11 -5.28 -1.14
CA ALA A 100 4.07 -5.80 -1.98
C ALA A 100 3.00 -4.71 -2.24
N GLY A 101 2.60 -3.98 -1.18
CA GLY A 101 1.71 -2.82 -1.25
C GLY A 101 2.17 -1.73 -2.19
N ARG A 102 3.42 -1.29 -2.05
CA ARG A 102 4.02 -0.28 -2.94
C ARG A 102 3.92 -0.66 -4.42
N ARG A 103 4.07 -1.93 -4.78
CA ARG A 103 4.10 -2.39 -6.18
C ARG A 103 2.74 -2.37 -6.86
N ARG A 104 1.63 -2.27 -6.10
CA ARG A 104 0.28 -2.06 -6.65
C ARG A 104 0.01 -0.61 -7.02
N ALA A 105 0.75 0.33 -6.44
CA ALA A 105 0.55 1.75 -6.71
C ALA A 105 1.03 2.07 -8.13
N ALA A 106 0.12 2.65 -8.92
CA ALA A 106 0.35 3.14 -10.27
C ALA A 106 1.68 3.92 -10.36
N HIS A 107 2.46 3.62 -11.39
CA HIS A 107 3.75 4.24 -11.67
C HIS A 107 3.51 5.38 -12.65
N ARG A 108 3.03 6.54 -12.17
CA ARG A 108 2.85 7.74 -12.99
C ARG A 108 4.05 7.96 -13.92
N ARG A 109 3.83 7.68 -15.21
CA ARG A 109 4.60 8.11 -16.37
C ARG A 109 3.60 8.54 -17.43
#